data_AF-K5X188-F1
#
_entry.id   AF-K5X188-F1
#
_cell.length_a   1.000
_cell.length_b   1.000
_cell.length_c   1.000
_cell.angle_alpha   90.00
_cell.angle_beta   90.00
_cell.angle_gamma   90.00
#
_symmetry.space_group_name_H-M   'P 1'
#
loop_
_entity.id
_entity.type
_entity.pdbx_description
1 polymer ?
#
loop_
_entity_poly.entity_id
_entity_poly.type
_entity_poly.pdbx_seq_one_letter_code
_entity_poly.pdbx_strand_id
1 'polypeptide(L)'
;MRWQIFLGSFLGLFIALAVGAAFIAVWFTKASDLWSKSEELWEGIFELIACIMIFVMGVTMLKMDRAKAKWRVKLQRAFDGKKVDREAKSGKWVLFILPLITVLREGMEAVIFVGGVSLGQPAASIPIAAIVGLVCGLICGFLIYSFASRTTLTAFLILMTNFILLIGAGLFSRAIGSFQEQAFNTLVGSDVDDVGAAGNGPGSYDVRGNVWHLDCCNPENNTDSQGWSIFNAIFGWTNNATIGSVLGYVFYWLAAMVVLAYLKYKEGRTKIFGFESAAGVRRRERAALHRGDSEMSAASASDEKVQDSEKA
;
A
#
# COMPACT_ATOMS: atom_id res chain seq x y z
N MET A 1 26.07 -5.20 18.02
CA MET A 1 25.45 -5.20 16.66
C MET A 1 23.92 -5.09 16.72
N ARG A 2 23.19 -5.89 17.53
CA ARG A 2 21.74 -5.72 17.72
C ARG A 2 21.33 -4.31 18.18
N TRP A 3 22.12 -3.69 19.06
CA TRP A 3 21.88 -2.34 19.56
C TRP A 3 21.85 -1.24 18.48
N GLN A 4 22.61 -1.38 17.39
CA GLN A 4 22.62 -0.40 16.29
C GLN A 4 21.30 -0.43 15.51
N ILE A 5 20.69 -1.60 15.38
CA ILE A 5 19.39 -1.76 14.73
C ILE A 5 18.30 -1.08 15.57
N PHE A 6 18.31 -1.32 16.89
CA PHE A 6 17.38 -0.67 17.82
C PHE A 6 17.57 0.86 17.86
N LEU A 7 18.81 1.33 17.84
CA LEU A 7 19.11 2.76 17.84
C LEU A 7 18.63 3.44 16.55
N GLY A 8 18.83 2.81 15.38
CA GLY A 8 18.34 3.32 14.10
C GLY A 8 16.81 3.35 14.03
N SER A 9 16.14 2.28 14.46
CA SER A 9 14.68 2.24 14.53
C SER A 9 14.10 3.26 15.51
N PHE A 10 14.69 3.40 16.71
CA PHE A 10 14.22 4.35 17.71
C PHE A 10 14.39 5.81 17.24
N LEU A 11 15.53 6.14 16.64
CA LEU A 11 15.77 7.47 16.11
C LEU A 11 14.79 7.81 14.97
N GLY A 12 14.51 6.86 14.08
CA GLY A 12 13.51 7.04 13.01
C GLY A 12 12.11 7.29 13.56
N LEU A 13 11.72 6.50 14.58
CA LEU A 13 10.43 6.68 15.25
C LEU A 13 10.34 8.05 15.94
N PHE A 14 11.39 8.47 16.64
CA PHE A 14 11.43 9.77 17.32
C PHE A 14 11.27 10.93 16.34
N ILE A 15 11.98 10.90 15.20
CA ILE A 15 11.86 11.93 14.17
C ILE A 15 10.44 11.96 13.58
N ALA A 16 9.86 10.80 13.28
CA ALA A 16 8.49 10.72 12.76
C ALA A 16 7.48 11.32 13.76
N LEU A 17 7.60 10.99 15.05
CA LEU A 17 6.73 11.56 16.10
C LEU A 17 6.92 13.07 16.25
N ALA A 18 8.15 13.57 16.19
CA ALA A 18 8.44 15.00 16.27
C ALA A 18 7.83 15.78 15.09
N VAL A 19 7.92 15.24 13.88
CA VAL A 19 7.31 15.83 12.68
C VAL A 19 5.78 15.79 12.78
N GLY A 20 5.20 14.68 13.24
CA GLY A 20 3.75 14.58 13.45
C GLY A 20 3.22 15.56 14.49
N ALA A 21 3.92 15.72 15.62
CA ALA A 21 3.56 16.70 16.63
C ALA A 21 3.67 18.14 16.11
N ALA A 22 4.71 18.44 15.34
CA ALA A 22 4.87 19.76 14.70
C ALA A 22 3.75 20.04 13.68
N PHE A 23 3.36 19.04 12.89
CA PHE A 23 2.26 19.15 11.93
C PHE A 23 0.93 19.47 12.62
N ILE A 24 0.59 18.73 13.69
CA ILE A 24 -0.61 18.98 14.50
C ILE A 24 -0.60 20.40 15.09
N ALA A 25 0.55 20.84 15.63
CA ALA A 25 0.67 22.16 16.23
C ALA A 25 0.47 23.30 15.20
N VAL A 26 1.01 23.17 14.00
CA VAL A 26 0.83 24.16 12.92
C VAL A 26 -0.62 24.17 12.42
N TRP A 27 -1.24 22.99 12.31
CA TRP A 27 -2.61 22.85 11.84
C TRP A 27 -3.59 23.64 12.71
N PHE A 28 -3.58 23.38 14.02
CA PHE A 28 -4.50 24.02 14.98
C PHE A 28 -4.20 25.49 15.25
N THR A 29 -3.09 26.05 14.74
CA THR A 29 -2.71 27.45 14.98
C THR A 29 -2.86 28.37 13.77
N LYS A 30 -2.79 27.84 12.54
CA LYS A 30 -2.73 28.67 11.31
C LYS A 30 -3.51 28.12 10.11
N ALA A 31 -3.78 26.82 10.04
CA ALA A 31 -4.26 26.21 8.80
C ALA A 31 -5.79 26.09 8.69
N SER A 32 -6.53 26.18 9.81
CA SER A 32 -7.98 26.01 9.84
C SER A 32 -8.73 26.99 8.93
N ASP A 33 -8.31 28.25 8.89
CA ASP A 33 -9.04 29.32 8.19
C ASP A 33 -8.87 29.29 6.66
N LEU A 34 -7.80 28.66 6.16
CA LEU A 34 -7.57 28.49 4.73
C LEU A 34 -8.26 27.24 4.18
N TRP A 35 -8.42 26.22 5.02
CA TRP A 35 -9.02 24.95 4.63
C TRP A 35 -10.53 25.07 4.42
N SER A 36 -11.24 25.78 5.29
CA SER A 36 -12.71 25.87 5.24
C SER A 36 -13.25 26.58 3.99
N LYS A 37 -12.41 27.25 3.19
CA LYS A 37 -12.82 27.92 1.94
C LYS A 37 -12.67 27.05 0.69
N SER A 38 -11.99 25.91 0.79
CA SER A 38 -11.66 25.07 -0.36
C SER A 38 -11.59 23.60 0.04
N GLU A 39 -12.42 23.21 1.01
CA GLU A 39 -12.39 21.90 1.68
C GLU A 39 -12.54 20.75 0.66
N GLU A 40 -13.58 20.78 -0.15
CA GLU A 40 -13.85 19.78 -1.19
C GLU A 40 -12.72 19.62 -2.22
N LEU A 41 -12.16 20.75 -2.66
CA LEU A 41 -11.08 20.73 -3.65
C LEU A 41 -9.79 20.15 -3.08
N TRP A 42 -9.48 20.48 -1.81
CA TRP A 42 -8.32 19.91 -1.13
C TRP A 42 -8.52 18.44 -0.81
N GLU A 43 -9.70 18.05 -0.34
CA GLU A 43 -10.06 16.65 -0.09
C GLU A 43 -9.83 15.80 -1.33
N GLY A 44 -10.39 16.20 -2.49
CA GLY A 44 -10.20 15.46 -3.74
C GLY A 44 -8.75 15.36 -4.20
N ILE A 45 -7.94 16.41 -4.03
CA ILE A 45 -6.51 16.37 -4.36
C ILE A 45 -5.75 15.40 -3.43
N PHE A 46 -6.00 15.46 -2.13
CA PHE A 46 -5.32 14.59 -1.18
C PHE A 46 -5.68 13.12 -1.37
N GLU A 47 -6.96 12.83 -1.62
CA GLU A 47 -7.43 11.48 -1.92
C GLU A 47 -6.84 10.95 -3.22
N LEU A 48 -6.73 11.79 -4.25
CA LEU A 48 -6.09 11.42 -5.52
C LEU A 48 -4.60 11.10 -5.33
N ILE A 49 -3.87 11.94 -4.60
CA ILE A 49 -2.45 11.71 -4.29
C ILE A 49 -2.30 10.43 -3.44
N ALA A 50 -3.12 10.27 -2.41
CA ALA A 50 -3.12 9.09 -1.55
C ALA A 50 -3.39 7.81 -2.34
N CYS A 51 -4.38 7.82 -3.24
CA CYS A 51 -4.69 6.72 -4.14
C CYS A 51 -3.48 6.32 -5.00
N ILE A 52 -2.80 7.29 -5.63
CA ILE A 52 -1.61 7.02 -6.46
C ILE A 52 -0.48 6.42 -5.61
N MET A 53 -0.23 6.97 -4.42
CA MET A 53 0.78 6.44 -3.50
C MET A 53 0.47 5.00 -3.07
N ILE A 54 -0.77 4.74 -2.67
CA ILE A 54 -1.26 3.42 -2.27
C ILE A 54 -1.14 2.42 -3.43
N PHE A 55 -1.48 2.83 -4.64
CA PHE A 55 -1.36 1.98 -5.83
C PHE A 55 0.09 1.56 -6.08
N VAL A 56 1.02 2.52 -6.06
CA VAL A 56 2.46 2.25 -6.22
C VAL A 56 2.98 1.36 -5.10
N MET A 57 2.58 1.63 -3.86
CA MET A 57 2.99 0.84 -2.70
C MET A 57 2.44 -0.59 -2.74
N GLY A 58 1.15 -0.78 -3.02
CA GLY A 58 0.54 -2.11 -3.13
C GLY A 58 1.21 -2.96 -4.20
N VAL A 59 1.52 -2.36 -5.36
CA VAL A 59 2.22 -3.05 -6.45
C VAL A 59 3.68 -3.39 -6.08
N THR A 60 4.37 -2.52 -5.34
CA THR A 60 5.75 -2.78 -4.91
C THR A 60 5.83 -3.80 -3.76
N MET A 61 4.84 -3.85 -2.88
CA MET A 61 4.74 -4.81 -1.77
C MET A 61 4.70 -6.26 -2.27
N LEU A 62 4.01 -6.54 -3.38
CA LEU A 62 3.99 -7.88 -4.01
C LEU A 62 5.37 -8.38 -4.43
N LYS A 63 6.32 -7.48 -4.68
CA LYS A 63 7.71 -7.82 -5.05
C LYS A 63 8.62 -7.98 -3.82
N MET A 64 8.18 -7.49 -2.67
CA MET A 64 9.01 -7.36 -1.47
C MET A 64 9.46 -8.71 -0.92
N ASP A 65 8.65 -9.76 -1.02
CA ASP A 65 9.00 -11.09 -0.51
C ASP A 65 10.24 -11.68 -1.20
N ARG A 66 10.32 -11.51 -2.52
CA ARG A 66 11.48 -11.95 -3.31
C ARG A 66 12.69 -11.05 -3.11
N ALA A 67 12.47 -9.75 -2.94
CA ALA A 67 13.54 -8.81 -2.60
C ALA A 67 14.16 -9.20 -1.26
N LYS A 68 13.35 -9.38 -0.21
CA LYS A 68 13.80 -9.85 1.11
C LYS A 68 14.55 -11.18 1.03
N ALA A 69 14.07 -12.16 0.26
CA ALA A 69 14.75 -13.44 0.08
C ALA A 69 16.11 -13.29 -0.62
N LYS A 70 16.20 -12.54 -1.73
CA LYS A 70 17.46 -12.28 -2.43
C LYS A 70 18.45 -11.51 -1.56
N TRP A 71 17.98 -10.53 -0.81
CA TRP A 71 18.79 -9.73 0.11
C TRP A 71 19.28 -10.56 1.30
N ARG A 72 18.44 -11.43 1.87
CA ARG A 72 18.85 -12.37 2.91
C ARG A 72 19.99 -13.28 2.43
N VAL A 73 19.88 -13.81 1.22
CA VAL A 73 20.95 -14.64 0.61
C VAL A 73 22.22 -13.82 0.35
N LYS A 74 22.10 -12.58 -0.15
CA LYS A 74 23.24 -11.68 -0.35
C LYS A 74 23.94 -11.32 0.96
N LEU A 75 23.17 -11.04 2.00
CA LEU A 75 23.68 -10.74 3.34
C LEU A 75 24.34 -11.98 3.96
N GLN A 76 23.70 -13.14 3.90
CA GLN A 76 24.31 -14.40 4.38
C GLN A 76 25.64 -14.67 3.68
N ARG A 77 25.74 -14.46 2.36
CA ARG A 77 27.00 -14.58 1.61
C ARG A 77 28.05 -13.54 1.99
N ALA A 78 27.64 -12.31 2.31
CA ALA A 78 28.54 -11.27 2.81
C ALA A 78 29.01 -11.55 4.25
N PHE A 79 28.24 -12.32 5.03
CA PHE A 79 28.60 -12.77 6.37
C PHE A 79 29.42 -14.07 6.40
N ASP A 80 29.38 -14.89 5.34
CA ASP A 80 30.11 -16.18 5.22
C ASP A 80 31.63 -16.04 4.98
N GLY A 81 32.23 -14.91 5.35
CA GLY A 81 33.66 -14.82 5.65
C GLY A 81 34.64 -14.84 4.47
N LYS A 82 34.22 -14.80 3.20
CA LYS A 82 35.16 -14.52 2.10
C LYS A 82 35.51 -13.03 2.09
N LYS A 83 36.68 -12.71 2.67
CA LYS A 83 37.29 -11.38 2.77
C LYS A 83 37.05 -10.52 1.53
N VAL A 84 36.20 -9.50 1.67
CA VAL A 84 36.25 -8.30 0.83
C VAL A 84 36.56 -7.15 1.77
N ASP A 85 37.85 -6.93 1.97
CA ASP A 85 38.38 -5.82 2.75
C ASP A 85 37.96 -4.50 2.10
N ARG A 86 37.50 -3.56 2.94
CA ARG A 86 36.92 -2.21 2.68
C ARG A 86 35.39 -2.08 2.76
N GLU A 87 34.62 -3.17 2.62
CA GLU A 87 33.14 -3.13 2.71
C GLU A 87 32.59 -3.33 4.14
N ALA A 88 33.40 -3.84 5.07
CA ALA A 88 33.00 -4.09 6.46
C ALA A 88 32.68 -2.81 7.29
N LYS A 89 33.23 -1.65 6.93
CA LYS A 89 32.82 -0.35 7.51
C LYS A 89 31.46 0.10 6.97
N SER A 90 31.16 -0.18 5.70
CA SER A 90 29.85 0.08 5.08
C SER A 90 28.77 -0.80 5.70
N GLY A 91 29.08 -2.09 5.94
CA GLY A 91 28.15 -3.02 6.59
C GLY A 91 27.65 -2.56 7.97
N LYS A 92 28.48 -1.86 8.76
CA LYS A 92 28.08 -1.31 10.07
C LYS A 92 27.04 -0.20 9.95
N TRP A 93 27.19 0.71 8.97
CA TRP A 93 26.24 1.79 8.72
C TRP A 93 24.99 1.31 7.99
N VAL A 94 25.11 0.32 7.10
CA VAL A 94 23.96 -0.29 6.41
C VAL A 94 22.97 -0.91 7.41
N LEU A 95 23.46 -1.57 8.46
CA LEU A 95 22.60 -2.16 9.50
C LEU A 95 21.91 -1.12 10.41
N PHE A 96 22.38 0.13 10.42
CA PHE A 96 21.75 1.25 11.12
C PHE A 96 20.82 2.06 10.21
N ILE A 97 21.27 2.40 9.01
CA ILE A 97 20.56 3.25 8.04
C ILE A 97 19.33 2.53 7.47
N LEU A 98 19.40 1.22 7.22
CA LEU A 98 18.31 0.50 6.57
C LEU A 98 17.07 0.41 7.46
N PRO A 99 17.15 0.03 8.76
CA PRO A 99 16.03 0.16 9.69
C PRO A 99 15.59 1.61 9.89
N LEU A 100 16.52 2.56 9.99
CA LEU A 100 16.22 3.99 10.17
C LEU A 100 15.32 4.53 9.04
N ILE A 101 15.74 4.37 7.78
CA ILE A 101 14.98 4.85 6.61
C ILE A 101 13.63 4.13 6.52
N THR A 102 13.59 2.84 6.85
CA THR A 102 12.34 2.07 6.82
C THR A 102 11.35 2.60 7.86
N VAL A 103 11.77 2.74 9.12
CA VAL A 103 10.89 3.25 10.19
C VAL A 103 10.50 4.70 9.93
N LEU A 104 11.42 5.52 9.42
CA LEU A 104 11.12 6.91 9.07
C LEU A 104 10.08 6.99 7.95
N ARG A 105 10.20 6.19 6.89
CA ARG A 105 9.22 6.16 5.79
C ARG A 105 7.84 5.74 6.28
N GLU A 106 7.75 4.57 6.91
CA GLU A 106 6.47 4.03 7.38
C GLU A 106 5.86 4.92 8.47
N GLY A 107 6.70 5.54 9.32
CA GLY A 107 6.29 6.51 10.32
C GLY A 107 5.77 7.82 9.72
N MET A 108 6.43 8.36 8.69
CA MET A 108 5.94 9.54 7.97
C MET A 108 4.65 9.27 7.21
N GLU A 109 4.52 8.09 6.58
CA GLU A 109 3.27 7.67 5.95
C GLU A 109 2.15 7.64 7.00
N ALA A 110 2.36 7.03 8.17
CA ALA A 110 1.38 7.01 9.25
C ALA A 110 0.99 8.42 9.75
N VAL A 111 1.95 9.33 9.88
CA VAL A 111 1.69 10.73 10.27
C VAL A 111 0.83 11.44 9.23
N ILE A 112 1.11 11.26 7.94
CA ILE A 112 0.33 11.86 6.86
C ILE A 112 -1.08 11.27 6.81
N PHE A 113 -1.21 9.95 6.96
CA PHE A 113 -2.52 9.30 7.00
C PHE A 113 -3.36 9.81 8.17
N VAL A 114 -2.82 9.79 9.41
CA VAL A 114 -3.53 10.31 10.59
C VAL A 114 -3.86 11.78 10.43
N GLY A 115 -2.93 12.58 9.89
CA GLY A 115 -3.15 13.98 9.56
C GLY A 115 -4.35 14.19 8.64
N GLY A 116 -4.42 13.43 7.54
CA GLY A 116 -5.52 13.50 6.57
C GLY A 116 -6.89 13.11 7.14
N VAL A 117 -6.98 12.10 8.01
CA VAL A 117 -8.28 11.72 8.62
C VAL A 117 -8.64 12.57 9.85
N SER A 118 -7.70 13.37 10.36
CA SER A 118 -7.91 14.21 11.55
C SER A 118 -8.44 15.60 11.24
N LEU A 119 -8.54 15.96 9.96
CA LEU A 119 -9.05 17.26 9.51
C LEU A 119 -10.53 17.36 9.94
N GLY A 120 -10.89 18.46 10.61
CA GLY A 120 -12.25 18.69 11.11
C GLY A 120 -12.65 18.00 12.42
N GLN A 121 -11.79 17.17 13.02
CA GLN A 121 -12.12 16.42 14.26
C GLN A 121 -11.55 17.07 15.54
N PRO A 122 -12.21 16.91 16.71
CA PRO A 122 -11.71 17.45 17.98
C PRO A 122 -10.29 16.95 18.31
N ALA A 123 -9.41 17.84 18.79
CA ALA A 123 -8.02 17.51 19.10
C ALA A 123 -7.85 16.34 20.11
N ALA A 124 -8.88 16.04 20.90
CA ALA A 124 -8.90 14.94 21.86
C ALA A 124 -9.16 13.55 21.25
N SER A 125 -9.77 13.45 20.07
CA SER A 125 -10.07 12.15 19.43
C SER A 125 -8.84 11.56 18.71
N ILE A 126 -7.91 12.41 18.27
CA ILE A 126 -6.70 12.02 17.53
C ILE A 126 -5.79 11.08 18.37
N PRO A 127 -5.43 11.39 19.63
CA PRO A 127 -4.58 10.52 20.43
C PRO A 127 -5.25 9.18 20.78
N ILE A 128 -6.57 9.19 21.00
CA ILE A 128 -7.32 7.97 21.33
C ILE A 128 -7.29 7.00 20.15
N ALA A 129 -7.56 7.49 18.94
CA ALA A 129 -7.47 6.67 17.72
C ALA A 129 -6.07 6.08 17.51
N ALA A 130 -5.02 6.88 17.75
CA ALA A 130 -3.64 6.43 17.65
C ALA A 130 -3.29 5.31 18.66
N ILE A 131 -3.73 5.44 19.92
CA ILE A 131 -3.49 4.42 20.95
C ILE A 131 -4.22 3.12 20.62
N VAL A 132 -5.50 3.20 20.24
CA VAL A 132 -6.29 2.02 19.85
C VAL A 132 -5.68 1.33 18.63
N GLY A 133 -5.27 2.10 17.62
CA GLY A 133 -4.57 1.59 16.44
C GLY A 133 -3.25 0.89 16.79
N LEU A 134 -2.46 1.46 17.71
CA LEU A 134 -1.21 0.86 18.19
C LEU A 134 -1.46 -0.47 18.91
N VAL A 135 -2.44 -0.53 19.80
CA VAL A 135 -2.80 -1.78 20.52
C VAL A 135 -3.27 -2.85 19.53
N CYS A 136 -4.17 -2.49 18.61
CA CYS A 136 -4.66 -3.40 17.57
C CYS A 136 -3.51 -3.90 16.68
N GLY A 137 -2.63 -2.99 16.24
CA GLY A 137 -1.45 -3.30 15.43
C GLY A 137 -0.46 -4.24 16.13
N LEU A 138 -0.23 -4.05 17.44
CA LEU A 138 0.62 -4.95 18.23
C LEU A 138 0.00 -6.36 18.34
N ILE A 139 -1.31 -6.46 18.56
CA ILE A 139 -2.02 -7.75 18.62
C ILE A 139 -1.92 -8.46 17.27
N CYS A 140 -2.25 -7.78 16.17
CA CYS A 140 -2.16 -8.34 14.82
C CYS A 140 -0.71 -8.73 14.47
N GLY A 141 0.26 -7.88 14.82
CA GLY A 141 1.68 -8.17 14.60
C GLY A 141 2.17 -9.39 15.38
N PHE A 142 1.74 -9.54 16.64
CA PHE A 142 2.05 -10.70 17.46
C PHE A 142 1.42 -11.99 16.91
N LEU A 143 0.17 -11.94 16.43
CA LEU A 143 -0.49 -13.07 15.77
C LEU A 143 0.27 -13.49 14.51
N ILE A 144 0.66 -12.53 13.65
CA ILE A 144 1.42 -12.82 12.44
C ILE A 144 2.78 -13.46 12.79
N TYR A 145 3.48 -12.92 13.80
CA TYR A 145 4.76 -13.48 14.25
C TYR A 145 4.62 -14.91 14.75
N SER A 146 3.56 -15.19 15.52
CA SER A 146 3.31 -16.51 16.11
C SER A 146 2.91 -17.57 15.08
N PHE A 147 2.24 -17.18 13.99
CA PHE A 147 1.75 -18.08 12.93
C PHE A 147 2.56 -18.01 11.62
N ALA A 148 3.78 -17.47 11.66
CA ALA A 148 4.62 -17.26 10.48
C ALA A 148 5.23 -18.56 9.91
N SER A 149 4.51 -19.21 8.99
CA SER A 149 5.03 -20.21 8.05
C SER A 149 5.24 -19.57 6.67
N ARG A 150 6.08 -20.15 5.80
CA ARG A 150 6.34 -19.57 4.46
C ARG A 150 5.07 -19.44 3.60
N THR A 151 4.13 -20.37 3.73
CA THR A 151 2.86 -20.37 2.99
C THR A 151 1.87 -19.35 3.57
N THR A 152 1.79 -19.23 4.90
CA THR A 152 0.92 -18.24 5.55
C THR A 152 1.38 -16.81 5.29
N LEU A 153 2.68 -16.56 5.17
CA LEU A 153 3.23 -15.23 4.84
C LEU A 153 2.86 -14.80 3.41
N THR A 154 2.98 -15.70 2.43
CA THR A 154 2.60 -15.39 1.04
C THR A 154 1.10 -15.12 0.93
N ALA A 155 0.26 -15.94 1.58
CA ALA A 155 -1.19 -15.75 1.61
C ALA A 155 -1.58 -14.43 2.29
N PHE A 156 -0.95 -14.11 3.41
CA PHE A 156 -1.14 -12.85 4.13
C PHE A 156 -0.80 -11.63 3.27
N LEU A 157 0.34 -11.64 2.57
CA LEU A 157 0.73 -10.53 1.70
C LEU A 157 -0.21 -10.35 0.51
N ILE A 158 -0.74 -11.45 -0.05
CA ILE A 158 -1.74 -11.39 -1.12
C ILE A 158 -3.04 -10.75 -0.59
N LEU A 159 -3.53 -11.20 0.56
CA LEU A 159 -4.73 -10.65 1.19
C LEU A 159 -4.57 -9.15 1.48
N MET A 160 -3.47 -8.77 2.13
CA MET A 160 -3.21 -7.37 2.47
C MET A 160 -3.02 -6.51 1.24
N THR A 161 -2.38 -7.03 0.18
CA THR A 161 -2.27 -6.26 -1.07
C THR A 161 -3.64 -6.05 -1.72
N ASN A 162 -4.51 -7.07 -1.71
CA ASN A 162 -5.86 -6.91 -2.23
C ASN A 162 -6.65 -5.88 -1.41
N PHE A 163 -6.51 -5.89 -0.08
CA PHE A 163 -7.11 -4.91 0.81
C PHE A 163 -6.60 -3.48 0.56
N ILE A 164 -5.28 -3.30 0.42
CA ILE A 164 -4.66 -2.01 0.09
C ILE A 164 -5.13 -1.48 -1.28
N LEU A 165 -5.22 -2.36 -2.29
CA LEU A 165 -5.76 -2.00 -3.60
C LEU A 165 -7.24 -1.62 -3.51
N LEU A 166 -8.01 -2.31 -2.68
CA LEU A 166 -9.43 -2.01 -2.46
C LEU A 166 -9.62 -0.62 -1.82
N ILE A 167 -8.80 -0.27 -0.82
CA ILE A 167 -8.79 1.09 -0.24
C ILE A 167 -8.41 2.13 -1.29
N GLY A 168 -7.39 1.86 -2.10
CA GLY A 168 -6.99 2.77 -3.18
C GLY A 168 -8.10 2.99 -4.22
N ALA A 169 -8.93 1.97 -4.50
CA ALA A 169 -10.10 2.10 -5.37
C ALA A 169 -11.18 2.99 -4.73
N GLY A 170 -11.41 2.83 -3.43
CA GLY A 170 -12.33 3.66 -2.66
C GLY A 170 -11.92 5.14 -2.65
N LEU A 171 -10.64 5.42 -2.36
CA LEU A 171 -10.09 6.78 -2.39
C LEU A 171 -10.15 7.40 -3.79
N PHE A 172 -9.95 6.62 -4.86
CA PHE A 172 -10.09 7.14 -6.22
C PHE A 172 -11.54 7.52 -6.54
N SER A 173 -12.49 6.71 -6.08
CA SER A 173 -13.93 6.98 -6.23
C SER A 173 -14.34 8.24 -5.48
N ARG A 174 -13.84 8.44 -4.25
CA ARG A 174 -14.08 9.65 -3.45
C ARG A 174 -13.45 10.89 -4.07
N ALA A 175 -12.22 10.79 -4.57
CA ALA A 175 -11.55 11.92 -5.23
C ALA A 175 -12.35 12.46 -6.42
N ILE A 176 -12.99 11.57 -7.19
CA ILE A 176 -13.88 11.98 -8.29
C ILE A 176 -15.16 12.60 -7.75
N GLY A 177 -15.72 12.05 -6.67
CA GLY A 177 -16.88 12.58 -5.98
C GLY A 177 -16.67 14.03 -5.54
N SER A 178 -15.61 14.31 -4.77
CA SER A 178 -15.29 15.66 -4.27
C SER A 178 -14.99 16.66 -5.40
N PHE A 179 -14.39 16.24 -6.52
CA PHE A 179 -14.26 17.12 -7.69
C PHE A 179 -15.60 17.44 -8.37
N GLN A 180 -16.55 16.50 -8.37
CA GLN A 180 -17.88 16.71 -8.93
C GLN A 180 -18.74 17.58 -8.01
N GLU A 181 -18.63 17.36 -6.71
CA GLU A 181 -19.23 18.16 -5.66
C GLU A 181 -18.78 19.62 -5.75
N GLN A 182 -17.46 19.86 -5.84
CA GLN A 182 -16.93 21.21 -6.02
C GLN A 182 -17.44 21.88 -7.30
N ALA A 183 -17.58 21.13 -8.40
CA ALA A 183 -18.14 21.65 -9.65
C ALA A 183 -19.62 22.02 -9.49
N PHE A 184 -20.37 21.22 -8.73
CA PHE A 184 -21.77 21.48 -8.40
C PHE A 184 -21.93 22.68 -7.46
N ASN A 185 -21.12 22.80 -6.40
CA ASN A 185 -21.08 23.95 -5.49
C ASN A 185 -20.80 25.26 -6.25
N THR A 186 -19.91 25.21 -7.24
CA THR A 186 -19.63 26.36 -8.13
C THR A 186 -20.84 26.74 -9.00
N LEU A 187 -21.66 25.77 -9.43
CA LEU A 187 -22.87 26.01 -10.23
C LEU A 187 -24.02 26.56 -9.39
N VAL A 188 -24.17 26.09 -8.15
CA VAL A 188 -25.23 26.52 -7.22
C VAL A 188 -24.88 27.86 -6.56
N GLY A 189 -23.59 28.19 -6.43
CA GLY A 189 -23.11 29.44 -5.84
C GLY A 189 -23.13 29.47 -4.31
N SER A 190 -23.33 28.30 -3.68
CA SER A 190 -23.30 28.05 -2.23
C SER A 190 -22.86 26.62 -1.99
N ASP A 191 -22.15 26.37 -0.88
CA ASP A 191 -21.73 25.03 -0.48
C ASP A 191 -22.96 24.18 -0.14
N VAL A 192 -23.16 23.09 -0.88
CA VAL A 192 -24.40 22.32 -0.85
C VAL A 192 -24.57 21.56 0.47
N ASP A 193 -23.46 21.30 1.17
CA ASP A 193 -23.43 20.75 2.53
C ASP A 193 -24.05 21.68 3.58
N ASP A 194 -23.97 23.00 3.37
CA ASP A 194 -24.51 24.01 4.27
C ASP A 194 -26.01 24.30 4.04
N VAL A 195 -26.53 23.99 2.84
CA VAL A 195 -27.88 24.45 2.42
C VAL A 195 -28.98 23.39 2.65
N GLY A 196 -28.63 22.12 2.85
CA GLY A 196 -29.65 21.13 3.19
C GLY A 196 -29.16 19.70 3.37
N ALA A 197 -29.04 19.28 4.63
CA ALA A 197 -29.07 17.88 5.05
C ALA A 197 -27.88 16.99 4.61
N ALA A 198 -26.67 17.54 4.47
CA ALA A 198 -25.44 16.76 4.23
C ALA A 198 -25.64 15.69 3.15
N GLY A 199 -26.19 16.07 1.99
CA GLY A 199 -26.46 15.12 0.91
C GLY A 199 -27.75 14.29 0.99
N ASN A 200 -28.64 14.47 1.98
CA ASN A 200 -29.93 13.74 2.12
C ASN A 200 -31.19 14.53 1.71
N GLY A 201 -31.05 15.82 1.36
CA GLY A 201 -32.17 16.72 1.14
C GLY A 201 -32.48 16.94 -0.35
N PRO A 202 -33.74 17.25 -0.73
CA PRO A 202 -34.02 17.72 -2.09
C PRO A 202 -33.19 18.98 -2.40
N GLY A 203 -32.37 18.91 -3.46
CA GLY A 203 -31.47 20.01 -3.85
C GLY A 203 -30.05 19.92 -3.28
N SER A 204 -29.75 18.89 -2.48
CA SER A 204 -28.43 18.68 -1.87
C SER A 204 -27.49 17.79 -2.69
N TYR A 205 -27.84 17.45 -3.93
CA TYR A 205 -27.03 16.62 -4.83
C TYR A 205 -27.42 16.88 -6.28
N ASP A 206 -26.47 16.71 -7.20
CA ASP A 206 -26.77 16.78 -8.62
C ASP A 206 -27.51 15.52 -9.09
N VAL A 207 -28.73 15.69 -9.61
CA VAL A 207 -29.50 14.60 -10.23
C VAL A 207 -28.96 14.21 -11.61
N ARG A 208 -28.13 15.07 -12.23
CA ARG A 208 -27.61 14.87 -13.58
C ARG A 208 -26.42 13.91 -13.53
N GLY A 209 -26.65 12.68 -13.98
CA GLY A 209 -25.61 11.65 -13.97
C GLY A 209 -25.42 10.97 -12.61
N ASN A 210 -26.40 11.11 -11.71
CA ASN A 210 -26.51 10.28 -10.53
C ASN A 210 -26.95 8.86 -10.92
N VAL A 211 -26.31 7.84 -10.36
CA VAL A 211 -26.66 6.43 -10.56
C VAL A 211 -27.63 5.97 -9.48
N TRP A 212 -27.37 6.34 -8.22
CA TRP A 212 -28.29 6.10 -7.11
C TRP A 212 -28.22 7.19 -6.05
N HIS A 213 -29.35 7.41 -5.40
CA HIS A 213 -29.50 8.18 -4.18
C HIS A 213 -30.19 7.28 -3.15
N LEU A 214 -29.65 7.21 -1.94
CA LEU A 214 -30.26 6.49 -0.82
C LEU A 214 -30.47 7.47 0.33
N ASP A 215 -31.70 7.54 0.84
CA ASP A 215 -32.07 8.38 2.00
C ASP A 215 -31.53 7.80 3.33
N CYS A 216 -31.00 6.57 3.29
CA CYS A 216 -30.34 5.90 4.39
C CYS A 216 -28.89 5.57 4.00
N CYS A 217 -28.04 5.31 5.00
CA CYS A 217 -26.64 4.90 4.77
C CYS A 217 -25.72 6.03 4.28
N ASN A 218 -26.01 7.27 4.68
CA ASN A 218 -25.16 8.42 4.43
C ASN A 218 -23.96 8.46 5.39
N PRO A 219 -22.71 8.50 4.86
CA PRO A 219 -21.50 8.55 5.68
C PRO A 219 -21.22 9.90 6.36
N GLU A 220 -21.82 10.99 5.91
CA GLU A 220 -21.59 12.37 6.38
C GLU A 220 -22.60 12.85 7.41
N ASN A 221 -23.65 12.06 7.67
CA ASN A 221 -24.67 12.43 8.64
C ASN A 221 -24.18 12.24 10.09
N ASN A 222 -23.88 13.34 10.79
CA ASN A 222 -23.30 13.32 12.14
C ASN A 222 -24.16 12.66 13.22
N THR A 223 -25.48 12.50 13.01
CA THR A 223 -26.42 11.96 14.00
C THR A 223 -26.78 10.48 13.80
N ASP A 224 -26.56 9.93 12.60
CA ASP A 224 -26.95 8.56 12.22
C ASP A 224 -25.88 7.84 11.36
N SER A 225 -24.60 8.23 11.51
CA SER A 225 -23.44 7.63 10.82
C SER A 225 -23.06 6.24 11.38
N GLN A 226 -24.04 5.32 11.44
CA GLN A 226 -23.97 3.95 11.98
C GLN A 226 -22.94 3.06 11.24
N GLY A 227 -21.65 3.37 11.36
CA GLY A 227 -20.53 2.66 10.72
C GLY A 227 -20.31 2.97 9.23
N TRP A 228 -21.20 3.73 8.58
CA TRP A 228 -21.10 4.05 7.15
C TRP A 228 -19.87 4.91 6.79
N SER A 229 -19.38 5.73 7.72
CA SER A 229 -18.12 6.46 7.57
C SER A 229 -16.90 5.54 7.40
N ILE A 230 -16.92 4.36 8.04
CA ILE A 230 -15.87 3.34 7.89
C ILE A 230 -15.95 2.70 6.49
N PHE A 231 -17.18 2.41 6.02
CA PHE A 231 -17.37 1.88 4.66
C PHE A 231 -17.00 2.91 3.60
N ASN A 232 -17.26 4.19 3.84
CA ASN A 232 -16.81 5.28 2.98
C ASN A 232 -15.27 5.34 2.96
N ALA A 233 -14.60 5.34 4.11
CA ALA A 233 -13.14 5.41 4.17
C ALA A 233 -12.43 4.18 3.55
N ILE A 234 -12.99 2.97 3.68
CA ILE A 234 -12.36 1.73 3.20
C ILE A 234 -12.75 1.41 1.76
N PHE A 235 -14.03 1.53 1.41
CA PHE A 235 -14.55 1.08 0.11
C PHE A 235 -14.91 2.24 -0.82
N GLY A 236 -14.89 3.49 -0.35
CA GLY A 236 -15.39 4.64 -1.10
C GLY A 236 -16.92 4.66 -1.21
N TRP A 237 -17.61 4.04 -0.26
CA TRP A 237 -19.08 4.03 -0.21
C TRP A 237 -19.65 5.44 -0.06
N THR A 238 -20.64 5.77 -0.88
CA THR A 238 -21.44 6.99 -0.78
C THR A 238 -22.91 6.66 -1.05
N ASN A 239 -23.82 7.36 -0.35
CA ASN A 239 -25.25 7.28 -0.61
C ASN A 239 -25.64 7.97 -1.93
N ASN A 240 -24.78 8.86 -2.44
CA ASN A 240 -24.95 9.61 -3.69
C ASN A 240 -23.86 9.24 -4.67
N ALA A 241 -24.07 8.18 -5.46
CA ALA A 241 -23.05 7.75 -6.41
C ALA A 241 -23.33 8.26 -7.82
N THR A 242 -22.40 9.05 -8.32
CA THR A 242 -22.40 9.51 -9.71
C THR A 242 -21.84 8.45 -10.65
N ILE A 243 -22.10 8.62 -11.94
CA ILE A 243 -21.47 7.80 -12.99
C ILE A 243 -19.93 7.89 -12.90
N GLY A 244 -19.41 9.06 -12.50
CA GLY A 244 -17.98 9.31 -12.38
C GLY A 244 -17.32 8.48 -11.28
N SER A 245 -17.91 8.44 -10.08
CA SER A 245 -17.35 7.67 -8.95
C SER A 245 -17.38 6.17 -9.23
N VAL A 246 -18.48 5.65 -9.79
CA VAL A 246 -18.62 4.24 -10.19
C VAL A 246 -17.62 3.85 -11.29
N LEU A 247 -17.53 4.64 -12.35
CA LEU A 247 -16.58 4.39 -13.42
C LEU A 247 -15.13 4.51 -12.93
N GLY A 248 -14.85 5.47 -12.05
CA GLY A 248 -13.56 5.64 -11.42
C GLY A 248 -13.12 4.37 -10.69
N TYR A 249 -14.00 3.83 -9.84
CA TYR A 249 -13.75 2.58 -9.12
C TYR A 249 -13.44 1.41 -10.08
N VAL A 250 -14.22 1.26 -11.16
CA VAL A 250 -13.99 0.22 -12.17
C VAL A 250 -12.67 0.43 -12.93
N PHE A 251 -12.37 1.66 -13.36
CA PHE A 251 -11.13 1.97 -14.06
C PHE A 251 -9.90 1.75 -13.21
N TYR A 252 -9.98 2.01 -11.91
CA TYR A 252 -8.91 1.70 -10.97
C TYR A 252 -8.60 0.19 -10.96
N TRP A 253 -9.62 -0.67 -10.88
CA TRP A 253 -9.43 -2.12 -10.94
C TRP A 253 -8.91 -2.60 -12.30
N LEU A 254 -9.39 -2.01 -13.40
CA LEU A 254 -8.84 -2.26 -14.74
C LEU A 254 -7.35 -1.90 -14.80
N ALA A 255 -6.96 -0.73 -14.29
CA ALA A 255 -5.57 -0.30 -14.22
C ALA A 255 -4.72 -1.25 -13.36
N ALA A 256 -5.24 -1.70 -12.21
CA ALA A 256 -4.58 -2.69 -11.36
C ALA A 256 -4.35 -4.01 -12.11
N MET A 257 -5.37 -4.52 -12.81
CA MET A 257 -5.26 -5.75 -13.62
C MET A 257 -4.22 -5.60 -14.74
N VAL A 258 -4.23 -4.48 -15.46
CA VAL A 258 -3.27 -4.18 -16.53
C VAL A 258 -1.84 -4.14 -15.99
N VAL A 259 -1.61 -3.43 -14.88
CA VAL A 259 -0.27 -3.34 -14.26
C VAL A 259 0.20 -4.70 -13.76
N LEU A 260 -0.65 -5.48 -13.11
CA LEU A 260 -0.29 -6.82 -12.64
C LEU A 260 0.01 -7.77 -13.81
N ALA A 261 -0.78 -7.71 -14.90
CA ALA A 261 -0.53 -8.48 -16.11
C ALA A 261 0.79 -8.07 -16.78
N TYR A 262 1.06 -6.76 -16.88
CA TYR A 262 2.32 -6.23 -17.41
C TYR A 262 3.52 -6.68 -16.57
N LEU A 263 3.41 -6.66 -15.24
CA LEU A 263 4.47 -7.15 -14.36
C LEU A 263 4.69 -8.66 -14.48
N LYS A 264 3.61 -9.44 -14.59
CA LYS A 264 3.68 -10.90 -14.81
C LYS A 264 4.37 -11.24 -16.14
N TYR A 265 4.09 -10.45 -17.18
CA TYR A 265 4.77 -10.52 -18.47
C TYR A 265 6.25 -10.16 -18.37
N LYS A 266 6.58 -9.00 -17.77
CA LYS A 266 7.96 -8.56 -17.59
C LYS A 266 8.79 -9.56 -16.79
N GLU A 267 8.19 -10.24 -15.81
CA GLU A 267 8.84 -11.32 -15.04
C GLU A 267 8.98 -12.64 -15.81
N GLY A 268 8.38 -12.78 -17.00
CA GLY A 268 8.48 -13.96 -17.86
C GLY A 268 7.64 -15.14 -17.40
N ARG A 269 6.61 -14.92 -16.57
CA ARG A 269 5.73 -15.99 -16.04
C ARG A 269 4.54 -16.31 -16.96
N THR A 270 4.25 -15.44 -17.93
CA THR A 270 3.17 -15.60 -18.90
C THR A 270 3.61 -15.08 -20.27
N LYS A 271 3.18 -15.75 -21.32
CA LYS A 271 3.24 -15.23 -22.69
C LYS A 271 2.01 -14.37 -22.90
N ILE A 272 2.19 -13.13 -23.37
CA ILE A 272 1.08 -12.27 -23.78
C ILE A 272 1.07 -12.31 -25.31
N PHE A 273 -0.05 -12.71 -25.90
CA PHE A 273 -0.24 -12.83 -27.36
C PHE A 273 0.88 -13.62 -28.08
N GLY A 274 1.40 -14.70 -27.46
CA GLY A 274 2.44 -15.55 -28.06
C GLY A 274 3.87 -15.00 -27.96
N PHE A 275 4.06 -13.73 -27.59
CA PHE A 275 5.38 -13.16 -27.36
C PHE A 275 5.88 -13.52 -25.97
N GLU A 276 7.14 -13.95 -25.88
CA GLU A 276 7.83 -14.21 -24.62
C GLU A 276 8.65 -12.98 -24.21
N SER A 277 8.53 -12.57 -22.94
CA SER A 277 9.42 -11.56 -22.37
C SER A 277 10.87 -12.07 -22.33
N ALA A 278 11.85 -11.17 -22.53
CA ALA A 278 13.28 -11.48 -22.46
C ALA A 278 13.70 -12.15 -21.14
N ALA A 279 12.99 -11.89 -20.03
CA ALA A 279 13.22 -12.58 -18.76
C ALA A 279 12.72 -14.04 -18.75
N GLY A 280 11.66 -14.33 -19.51
CA GLY A 280 11.13 -15.68 -19.72
C GLY A 280 12.06 -16.54 -20.57
N VAL A 281 12.62 -15.96 -21.64
CA VAL A 281 13.63 -16.60 -22.49
C VAL A 281 14.88 -16.97 -21.67
N ARG A 282 15.44 -16.01 -20.92
CA ARG A 282 16.60 -16.25 -20.02
C ARG A 282 16.34 -17.32 -18.96
N ARG A 283 15.10 -17.45 -18.46
CA ARG A 283 14.73 -18.51 -17.51
C ARG A 283 14.68 -19.86 -18.19
N ARG A 284 14.11 -19.94 -19.41
CA ARG A 284 14.07 -21.18 -20.18
C ARG A 284 15.47 -21.65 -20.55
N GLU A 285 16.32 -20.75 -21.04
CA GLU A 285 17.73 -21.05 -21.35
C GLU A 285 18.45 -21.58 -20.11
N ARG A 286 18.28 -20.94 -18.95
CA ARG A 286 18.93 -21.38 -17.70
C ARG A 286 18.38 -22.72 -17.19
N ALA A 287 17.08 -22.98 -17.38
CA ALA A 287 16.48 -24.26 -17.04
C ALA A 287 16.93 -25.37 -18.01
N ALA A 288 17.09 -25.06 -19.30
CA ALA A 288 17.61 -25.98 -20.30
C ALA A 288 19.07 -26.36 -20.04
N LEU A 289 19.91 -25.38 -19.66
CA LEU A 289 21.30 -25.62 -19.24
C LEU A 289 21.36 -26.54 -18.02
N HIS A 290 20.60 -26.25 -16.96
CA HIS A 290 20.57 -27.12 -15.77
C HIS A 290 20.06 -28.52 -16.03
N ARG A 291 19.10 -28.67 -16.96
CA ARG A 291 18.60 -29.99 -17.38
C ARG A 291 19.69 -30.77 -18.13
N GLY A 292 20.40 -30.11 -19.05
CA GLY A 292 21.54 -30.68 -19.75
C GLY A 292 22.68 -31.10 -18.82
N ASP A 293 23.03 -30.28 -17.83
CA ASP A 293 24.05 -30.62 -16.84
C ASP A 293 23.63 -31.83 -15.98
N SER A 294 22.34 -31.92 -15.63
CA SER A 294 21.79 -33.03 -14.83
C SER A 294 21.74 -34.34 -15.64
N GLU A 295 21.36 -34.27 -16.91
CA GLU A 295 21.34 -35.41 -17.84
C GLU A 295 22.77 -35.90 -18.14
N MET A 296 23.74 -34.99 -18.31
CA MET A 296 25.14 -35.33 -18.53
C MET A 296 25.79 -35.93 -17.26
N SER A 297 25.47 -35.40 -16.07
CA SER A 297 25.94 -35.97 -14.81
C SER A 297 25.35 -37.37 -14.56
N ALA A 298 24.07 -37.57 -14.86
CA ALA A 298 23.41 -38.88 -14.74
C ALA A 298 23.99 -39.93 -15.72
N ALA A 299 24.32 -39.52 -16.94
CA ALA A 299 24.98 -40.38 -17.93
C ALA A 299 26.38 -40.80 -17.45
N SER A 300 27.21 -39.86 -16.95
CA SER A 300 28.55 -40.21 -16.45
C SER A 300 28.52 -41.18 -15.25
N ALA A 301 27.54 -41.02 -14.36
CA ALA A 301 27.37 -41.88 -13.19
C ALA A 301 26.83 -43.28 -13.53
N SER A 302 26.20 -43.44 -14.70
CA SER A 302 25.76 -44.75 -15.19
C SER A 302 26.90 -45.49 -15.89
N ASP A 303 27.72 -44.80 -16.69
CA ASP A 303 28.93 -45.38 -17.30
C ASP A 303 29.95 -45.85 -16.25
N GLU A 304 30.14 -45.09 -15.15
CA GLU A 304 31.04 -45.46 -14.05
C GLU A 304 30.58 -46.74 -13.33
N LYS A 305 29.26 -46.92 -13.14
CA LYS A 305 28.69 -48.15 -12.55
C LYS A 305 28.81 -49.38 -13.45
N VAL A 306 28.71 -49.20 -14.77
CA VAL A 306 28.89 -50.29 -15.73
C VAL A 306 30.34 -50.76 -15.72
N GLN A 307 31.30 -49.83 -15.72
CA GLN A 307 32.73 -50.16 -15.61
C GLN A 307 33.12 -50.86 -14.30
N ASP A 308 32.52 -50.48 -13.18
CA ASP A 308 32.78 -51.14 -11.89
C ASP A 308 32.15 -52.55 -11.83
N SER A 309 31.02 -52.78 -12.51
CA SER A 309 30.40 -54.11 -12.58
C SER A 309 31.15 -55.10 -13.47
N GLU A 310 31.91 -54.60 -14.45
CA GLU A 310 32.70 -55.41 -15.39
C GLU A 310 34.08 -55.79 -14.81
N LYS A 311 34.49 -55.16 -13.70
CA LYS A 311 35.76 -55.41 -12.99
C LYS A 311 35.62 -56.26 -11.73
N ALA A 312 34.40 -56.59 -11.31
CA ALA A 312 34.07 -57.46 -10.17
C ALA A 312 33.79 -58.89 -10.62
#